data_AF-A0A2M9CYK1-F1
#
_entry.id   AF-A0A2M9CYK1-F1
#
_cell.length_a   1.000
_cell.length_b   1.000
_cell.length_c   1.000
_cell.angle_alpha   90.00
_cell.angle_beta   90.00
_cell.angle_gamma   90.00
#
_symmetry.space_group_name_H-M   'P 1'
#
loop_
_entity.id
_entity.type
_entity.pdbx_description
1 polymer ?
#
loop_
_entity_poly.entity_id
_entity_poly.type
_entity_poly.pdbx_seq_one_letter_code
_entity_poly.pdbx_strand_id
1 'polypeptide(L)'
;MPVARLLEDGRPVGYLMTRVRRHWDVLGPRRYCAFVNPRDVVQWYVTWDDPAVPAVFSDEVEPHDPLPPGENGWFDVRGRRLELRWLDDGALARRSLLDW
;
A
#
# COMPACT_ATOMS: atom_id res chain seq x y z
N MET A 1 -2.26 4.31 10.63
CA MET A 1 -2.05 3.86 9.25
C MET A 1 -1.48 5.05 8.48
N PRO A 2 -0.19 5.04 8.11
CA PRO A 2 0.41 6.11 7.33
C PRO A 2 -0.29 6.27 5.98
N VAL A 3 -0.42 7.52 5.52
CA VAL A 3 -1.05 7.86 4.23
C VAL A 3 -0.15 8.85 3.49
N ALA A 4 0.06 8.62 2.20
CA ALA A 4 0.74 9.53 1.31
C ALA A 4 -0.18 9.97 0.17
N ARG A 5 0.02 11.19 -0.32
CA ARG A 5 -0.54 11.68 -1.57
C ARG A 5 0.33 11.21 -2.73
N LEU A 6 -0.30 10.74 -3.79
CA LEU A 6 0.35 10.45 -5.05
C LEU A 6 0.12 11.60 -6.02
N LEU A 7 1.18 12.04 -6.68
CA LEU A 7 1.12 13.09 -7.70
C LEU A 7 1.71 12.61 -9.02
N GLU A 8 1.11 13.07 -10.11
CA GLU A 8 1.60 12.91 -11.48
C GLU A 8 1.77 14.32 -12.05
N ASP A 9 2.98 14.67 -12.47
CA ASP A 9 3.33 16.02 -12.94
C ASP A 9 2.91 17.14 -11.97
N GLY A 10 3.09 16.89 -10.66
CA GLY A 10 2.72 17.81 -9.58
C GLY A 10 1.22 17.92 -9.31
N ARG A 11 0.37 17.17 -10.03
CA ARG A 11 -1.07 17.11 -9.80
C ARG A 11 -1.44 15.91 -8.96
N PRO A 12 -2.32 16.07 -7.97
CA PRO A 12 -2.80 14.94 -7.19
C PRO A 12 -3.58 13.93 -8.05
N VAL A 13 -3.31 12.64 -7.87
CA VAL A 13 -3.98 11.55 -8.62
C VAL A 13 -4.55 10.44 -7.75
N GLY A 14 -4.15 10.36 -6.49
CA GLY A 14 -4.58 9.27 -5.60
C GLY A 14 -3.89 9.29 -4.25
N TYR A 15 -4.13 8.25 -3.46
CA TYR A 15 -3.54 8.06 -2.14
C TYR A 15 -2.90 6.69 -2.05
N LEU A 16 -1.75 6.64 -1.38
CA LEU A 16 -1.13 5.41 -0.92
C LEU A 16 -1.40 5.28 0.58
N MET A 17 -1.87 4.12 1.00
CA MET A 17 -2.08 3.77 2.40
C MET A 17 -1.22 2.57 2.74
N THR A 18 -0.48 2.64 3.85
CA THR A 18 0.41 1.54 4.27
C THR A 18 0.07 1.05 5.68
N ARG A 19 0.32 -0.23 5.91
CA ARG A 19 0.26 -0.84 7.24
C ARG A 19 1.32 -1.91 7.37
N VAL A 20 1.73 -2.19 8.60
CA VAL A 20 2.58 -3.34 8.90
C VAL A 20 1.68 -4.49 9.36
N ARG A 21 1.79 -5.63 8.69
CA ARG A 21 1.09 -6.86 9.01
C ARG A 21 2.12 -7.95 9.35
N ARG A 22 1.77 -8.84 10.27
CA ARG A 22 2.51 -10.09 10.45
C ARG A 22 2.13 -11.10 9.38
N HIS A 23 3.09 -11.40 8.51
CA HIS A 23 3.03 -12.49 7.54
C HIS A 23 3.53 -13.79 8.18
N TRP A 24 2.94 -14.91 7.75
CA TRP A 24 3.33 -16.25 8.15
C TRP A 24 3.49 -17.10 6.91
N ASP A 25 4.58 -17.85 6.82
CA ASP A 25 4.73 -18.85 5.79
C ASP A 25 3.84 -20.04 6.12
N VAL A 26 3.18 -20.58 5.09
CA VAL A 26 2.25 -21.70 5.22
C VAL A 26 2.91 -22.95 4.68
N LEU A 27 3.15 -23.94 5.54
CA LEU A 27 3.74 -25.23 5.17
C LEU A 27 2.72 -26.37 5.28
N GLY A 28 2.81 -27.34 4.38
CA GLY A 28 1.97 -28.53 4.37
C GLY A 28 0.67 -28.41 3.56
N PRO A 29 -0.11 -29.49 3.47
CA PRO A 29 -1.33 -29.51 2.67
C PRO A 29 -2.40 -28.59 3.25
N ARG A 30 -3.27 -28.04 2.40
CA ARG A 30 -4.31 -27.06 2.78
C ARG A 30 -5.23 -27.49 3.94
N ARG A 31 -5.40 -28.80 4.16
CA ARG A 31 -6.21 -29.36 5.27
C ARG A 31 -5.46 -29.47 6.61
N TYR A 32 -4.12 -29.43 6.57
CA TYR A 32 -3.23 -29.58 7.73
C TYR A 32 -2.01 -28.68 7.55
N CYS A 33 -2.24 -27.37 7.49
CA CYS A 33 -1.17 -26.40 7.33
C CYS A 33 -0.58 -25.98 8.68
N ALA A 34 0.73 -25.77 8.71
CA ALA A 34 1.44 -25.12 9.80
C ALA A 34 1.83 -23.70 9.39
N PHE A 35 1.64 -22.74 10.30
CA PHE A 35 2.08 -21.35 10.14
C PHE A 35 3.44 -21.19 10.83
N VAL A 36 4.45 -20.81 10.08
CA VAL A 36 5.84 -20.70 10.56
C VAL A 36 6.46 -19.36 10.13
N ASN A 37 7.64 -19.05 10.67
CA ASN A 37 8.45 -17.90 10.29
C ASN A 37 7.68 -16.57 10.28
N PRO A 38 7.16 -16.11 11.45
CA PRO A 38 6.48 -14.82 11.50
C PRO A 38 7.45 -13.71 11.09
N ARG A 39 7.05 -12.91 10.11
CA ARG A 39 7.79 -11.72 9.70
C ARG A 39 6.85 -10.55 9.50
N ASP A 40 7.32 -9.37 9.85
CA ASP A 40 6.58 -8.15 9.60
C ASP A 40 6.77 -7.76 8.13
N VAL A 41 5.66 -7.49 7.44
CA VAL A 41 5.62 -7.13 6.02
C VAL A 41 4.81 -5.85 5.89
N VAL A 42 5.30 -4.93 5.05
CA VAL A 42 4.56 -3.74 4.68
C VAL A 42 3.51 -4.16 3.65
N GLN A 43 2.25 -3.96 4.00
CA GLN A 43 1.17 -4.01 3.03
C GLN A 43 0.78 -2.60 2.68
N TRP A 44 0.44 -2.42 1.41
CA TRP A 44 0.04 -1.13 0.91
C TRP A 44 -1.06 -1.27 -0.12
N TYR A 45 -1.82 -0.20 -0.29
CA TYR A 45 -2.76 -0.09 -1.38
C TYR A 45 -2.87 1.34 -1.89
N VAL A 46 -3.18 1.45 -3.17
CA VAL A 46 -3.39 2.72 -3.86
C VAL A 46 -4.86 2.86 -4.19
N THR A 47 -5.43 4.00 -3.79
CA THR A 47 -6.73 4.48 -4.28
C THR A 47 -6.50 5.65 -5.21
N TRP A 48 -7.36 5.79 -6.21
CA TRP A 48 -7.27 6.86 -7.20
C TRP A 48 -8.37 7.89 -6.96
N ASP A 49 -8.08 9.15 -7.29
CA ASP A 49 -9.09 10.21 -7.22
C ASP A 49 -10.18 10.00 -8.29
N ASP A 50 -9.81 9.38 -9.42
CA ASP A 50 -10.77 8.91 -10.43
C ASP A 50 -11.40 7.58 -9.97
N PRO A 51 -12.70 7.55 -9.62
CA PRO A 51 -13.36 6.34 -9.14
C PRO A 51 -13.53 5.26 -10.22
N ALA A 52 -13.33 5.59 -11.51
CA ALA A 52 -13.35 4.60 -12.58
C ALA A 52 -12.08 3.73 -12.58
N VAL A 53 -11.00 4.17 -11.93
CA VAL A 53 -9.74 3.44 -11.85
C VAL A 53 -9.76 2.54 -10.60
N PRO A 54 -9.60 1.22 -10.75
CA PRO A 54 -9.63 0.31 -9.62
C PRO A 54 -8.42 0.52 -8.70
N ALA A 55 -8.63 0.27 -7.40
CA ALA A 55 -7.55 0.25 -6.42
C ALA A 55 -6.49 -0.80 -6.81
N VAL A 56 -5.25 -0.58 -6.35
CA VAL A 56 -4.14 -1.52 -6.55
C VAL A 56 -3.63 -1.96 -5.19
N PHE A 57 -3.42 -3.25 -5.03
CA PHE A 57 -2.97 -3.86 -3.78
C PHE A 57 -1.51 -4.33 -3.93
N SER A 58 -0.77 -4.37 -2.82
CA SER A 58 0.64 -4.78 -2.79
C SER A 58 0.92 -6.19 -3.33
N ASP A 59 -0.07 -7.09 -3.32
CA ASP A 59 0.04 -8.47 -3.83
C ASP A 59 -0.36 -8.62 -5.30
N GLU A 60 -0.87 -7.56 -5.94
CA GLU A 60 -1.20 -7.55 -7.37
C GLU A 60 -0.01 -7.19 -8.28
N VAL A 61 1.07 -6.63 -7.70
CA VAL A 61 2.22 -6.12 -8.45
C VAL A 61 3.55 -6.56 -7.84
N GLU A 62 4.45 -7.05 -8.68
CA GLU A 62 5.85 -7.36 -8.32
C GLU A 62 6.78 -6.24 -8.84
N PRO A 63 7.85 -5.84 -8.13
CA PRO A 63 7.93 -5.60 -6.68
C PRO A 63 8.44 -4.18 -6.40
N HIS A 64 7.65 -3.33 -5.75
CA HIS A 64 8.17 -2.09 -5.15
C HIS A 64 7.40 -1.79 -3.86
N ASP A 65 8.03 -2.02 -2.71
CA ASP A 65 7.55 -1.40 -1.46
C ASP A 65 7.70 0.11 -1.59
N PRO A 66 6.73 0.90 -1.11
CA PRO A 66 6.87 2.35 -1.10
C PRO A 66 8.00 2.79 -0.17
N LEU A 67 8.44 4.02 -0.34
CA LEU A 67 9.37 4.65 0.61
C LEU A 67 8.80 4.61 2.05
N PRO A 68 9.64 4.50 3.09
CA PRO A 68 9.17 4.53 4.47
C PRO A 68 8.35 5.77 4.80
N PRO A 69 7.37 5.68 5.72
CA PRO A 69 6.66 6.85 6.25
C PRO A 69 7.59 7.98 6.68
N GLY A 70 7.36 9.19 6.17
CA GLY A 70 8.19 10.38 6.41
C GLY A 70 9.24 10.65 5.32
N GLU A 71 9.47 9.70 4.41
CA GLU A 71 10.40 9.87 3.28
C GLU A 71 9.62 10.10 1.97
N ASN A 72 9.69 11.33 1.46
CA ASN A 72 9.09 11.70 0.17
C ASN A 72 9.99 11.26 -0.99
N GLY A 73 9.39 10.97 -2.14
CA GLY A 73 10.15 10.59 -3.33
C GLY A 73 9.28 10.05 -4.45
N TRP A 74 9.71 8.96 -5.08
CA TRP A 74 9.00 8.37 -6.22
C TRP A 74 8.51 6.97 -5.88
N PHE A 75 7.34 6.62 -6.41
CA PHE A 75 6.72 5.32 -6.25
C PHE A 75 6.15 4.86 -7.59
N ASP A 76 6.55 3.66 -8.02
CA ASP A 76 6.11 3.06 -9.27
C ASP A 76 4.95 2.10 -9.01
N VAL A 77 3.80 2.34 -9.65
CA VAL A 77 2.62 1.48 -9.55
C VAL A 77 2.02 1.25 -10.94
N ARG A 78 1.90 -0.02 -11.35
CA ARG A 78 1.45 -0.42 -12.70
C ARG A 78 2.16 0.33 -13.84
N GLY A 79 3.48 0.51 -13.72
CA GLY A 79 4.31 1.23 -14.71
C GLY A 79 4.16 2.75 -14.71
N ARG A 80 3.39 3.32 -13.78
CA ARG A 80 3.27 4.77 -13.58
C ARG A 80 4.20 5.20 -12.46
N ARG A 81 5.13 6.10 -12.78
CA ARG A 81 6.02 6.71 -11.80
C ARG A 81 5.36 7.93 -11.20
N LEU A 82 5.00 7.85 -9.92
CA LEU A 82 4.26 8.88 -9.21
C LEU A 82 5.12 9.48 -8.11
N GLU A 83 4.99 10.79 -7.91
CA GLU A 83 5.59 11.45 -6.76
C GLU A 83 4.79 11.04 -5.52
N LEU A 84 5.49 10.64 -4.46
CA LEU A 84 4.94 10.22 -3.19
C LEU A 84 5.26 11.29 -2.14
N ARG A 85 4.21 11.84 -1.52
CA ARG A 85 4.32 12.78 -0.41
C ARG A 85 3.56 12.29 0.81
N TRP A 86 4.27 11.96 1.88
CA TRP A 86 3.65 11.58 3.14
C TRP A 86 2.86 12.74 3.75
N LEU A 87 1.72 12.42 4.34
CA LEU A 87 0.88 13.37 5.06
C LEU A 87 1.21 13.28 6.55
N ASP A 88 1.51 14.42 7.18
CA ASP A 88 2.06 14.48 8.53
C ASP A 88 1.10 13.95 9.62
N ASP A 89 -0.22 13.98 9.38
CA ASP A 89 -1.19 13.69 10.43
C ASP A 89 -2.62 13.39 9.92
N GLY A 90 -2.90 12.11 9.66
CA GLY A 90 -4.20 11.45 9.92
C GLY A 90 -5.52 11.97 9.29
N ALA A 91 -5.54 13.09 8.58
CA ALA A 91 -6.77 13.79 8.18
C ALA A 91 -7.59 13.06 7.10
N LEU A 92 -7.03 12.04 6.45
CA LEU A 92 -7.65 11.33 5.33
C LEU A 92 -8.05 9.87 5.62
N ALA A 93 -7.92 9.40 6.86
CA ALA A 93 -8.30 8.03 7.24
C ALA A 93 -9.83 7.75 7.23
N ARG A 94 -10.67 8.57 6.60
CA ARG A 94 -12.15 8.48 6.67
C ARG A 94 -12.85 8.27 5.32
N ARG A 95 -12.23 7.59 4.37
CA ARG A 95 -12.97 6.95 3.27
C ARG A 95 -12.47 5.51 3.10
N SER A 96 -13.33 4.57 3.51
CA SER A 96 -13.18 3.11 3.44
C SER A 96 -12.18 2.46 4.41
N LEU A 97 -12.57 2.33 5.67
CA LEU A 97 -11.91 1.48 6.69
C LEU A 97 -12.80 0.30 7.11
N LEU A 98 -13.40 -0.40 6.15
CA LEU A 98 -14.00 -1.70 6.43
C LEU A 98 -13.14 -2.77 5.75
N ASP A 99 -12.43 -3.51 6.59
CA ASP A 99 -11.83 -4.82 6.33
C ASP A 99 -10.84 -4.90 5.15
N TRP A 100 -9.84 -4.03 5.18
CA TRP A 100 -8.55 -4.31 4.55
C TRP A 100 -7.60 -4.81 5.62
#